data_AF-A0A1F6DIM6-F1
#
_entry.id   AF-A0A1F6DIM6-F1
#
_cell.length_a   1.000
_cell.length_b   1.000
_cell.length_c   1.000
_cell.angle_alpha   90.00
_cell.angle_beta   90.00
_cell.angle_gamma   90.00
#
_symmetry.space_group_name_H-M   'P 1'
#
loop_
_entity.id
_entity.type
_entity.pdbx_description
1 polymer ?
#
loop_
_entity_poly.entity_id
_entity_poly.type
_entity_poly.pdbx_seq_one_letter_code
_entity_poly.pdbx_strand_id
1 'polypeptide(L)'
;MFKHLLITTLAFMPSFVLAAGVPTYKELVGKVAGILQSAVGIIFWLIFFYVAWTLIQNWARHGDDPKAVTAGKSTLLAGVIGLVILGSLWGLVAFVRDVLLN
;
A
#
# COMPACT_ATOMS: atom_id res chain seq x y z
N MET A 1 -12.62 -8.86 -38.92
CA MET A 1 -11.60 -9.81 -38.42
C MET A 1 -11.28 -9.64 -36.93
N PHE A 2 -10.90 -8.46 -36.44
CA PHE A 2 -10.52 -8.23 -35.03
C PHE A 2 -11.57 -8.65 -33.99
N LYS A 3 -12.85 -8.36 -34.24
CA LYS A 3 -13.97 -8.72 -33.34
C LYS A 3 -14.15 -10.24 -33.13
N HIS A 4 -13.73 -11.07 -34.08
CA HIS A 4 -13.84 -12.54 -33.93
C HIS A 4 -12.68 -13.11 -33.12
N LEU A 5 -11.51 -12.45 -33.17
CA LEU A 5 -10.32 -12.77 -32.38
C LEU A 5 -10.53 -12.44 -30.90
N LEU A 6 -11.21 -11.33 -30.61
CA LEU A 6 -11.54 -10.90 -29.25
C LEU A 6 -12.59 -11.83 -28.58
N ILE A 7 -13.57 -12.33 -29.35
CA ILE A 7 -14.59 -13.25 -28.86
C ILE A 7 -14.02 -14.65 -28.58
N THR A 8 -13.09 -15.13 -29.41
CA THR A 8 -12.43 -16.43 -29.18
C THR A 8 -11.51 -16.41 -27.97
N THR A 9 -10.79 -15.30 -27.72
CA THR A 9 -10.01 -15.15 -26.49
C THR A 9 -10.89 -15.08 -25.24
N LEU A 10 -12.06 -14.43 -25.33
CA LEU A 10 -13.00 -14.33 -24.20
C LEU A 10 -13.61 -15.70 -23.86
N ALA A 11 -13.92 -16.50 -24.87
CA ALA A 11 -14.48 -17.85 -24.71
C ALA A 11 -13.49 -18.85 -24.10
N PHE A 12 -12.17 -18.62 -24.24
CA PHE A 12 -11.12 -19.43 -23.63
C PHE A 12 -10.68 -18.97 -22.24
N MET A 13 -11.14 -17.79 -21.77
CA MET A 13 -10.85 -17.30 -20.40
C MET A 13 -11.22 -18.31 -19.29
N PRO A 14 -12.35 -19.04 -19.36
CA PRO A 14 -12.68 -20.02 -18.32
C PRO A 14 -11.63 -21.12 -18.24
N SER A 15 -11.10 -21.58 -19.37
CA SER A 15 -10.07 -22.63 -19.44
C SER A 15 -8.79 -22.22 -18.71
N PHE A 16 -8.39 -20.94 -18.78
CA PHE A 16 -7.23 -20.41 -18.04
C PHE A 16 -7.51 -20.24 -16.54
N VAL A 17 -8.75 -19.93 -16.17
CA VAL A 17 -9.19 -19.85 -14.76
C VAL A 17 -9.32 -21.24 -14.13
N LEU A 18 -9.75 -22.24 -14.90
CA LEU A 18 -9.94 -23.63 -14.47
C LEU A 18 -8.64 -24.46 -14.52
N ALA A 19 -7.64 -24.05 -15.32
CA ALA A 19 -6.30 -24.64 -15.33
C ALA A 19 -5.38 -24.10 -14.21
N ALA A 20 -5.78 -23.02 -13.55
CA ALA A 20 -5.21 -22.65 -12.26
C ALA A 20 -5.67 -23.70 -11.24
N GLY A 21 -4.90 -24.79 -11.11
CA GLY A 21 -5.13 -25.84 -10.13
C GLY A 21 -5.38 -25.26 -8.73
N VAL A 22 -6.14 -26.00 -7.92
CA VAL A 22 -6.55 -25.58 -6.57
C VAL A 22 -5.37 -24.95 -5.84
N PRO A 23 -5.43 -23.64 -5.52
CA PRO A 23 -4.27 -22.97 -4.96
C PRO A 23 -3.98 -23.62 -3.61
N THR A 24 -2.74 -24.07 -3.44
CA THR A 24 -2.31 -24.65 -2.17
C THR A 24 -2.43 -23.57 -1.09
N TYR A 25 -2.66 -23.96 0.17
CA TYR A 25 -2.73 -23.01 1.30
C TYR A 25 -1.61 -21.96 1.27
N LYS A 26 -0.37 -22.37 0.95
CA LYS A 26 0.79 -21.48 0.80
C LYS A 26 0.63 -20.44 -0.32
N GLU A 27 -0.01 -20.79 -1.44
CA GLU A 27 -0.24 -19.85 -2.55
C GLU A 27 -1.34 -18.84 -2.24
N LEU A 28 -2.40 -19.24 -1.53
CA LEU A 28 -3.44 -18.32 -1.07
C LEU A 28 -2.88 -17.30 -0.09
N VAL A 29 -2.12 -17.75 0.90
CA VAL A 29 -1.43 -16.87 1.86
C VAL A 29 -0.42 -15.97 1.15
N GLY A 30 0.31 -16.49 0.16
CA GLY A 30 1.22 -15.71 -0.68
C GLY A 30 0.52 -14.61 -1.50
N LYS A 31 -0.62 -14.91 -2.13
CA LYS A 31 -1.41 -13.93 -2.89
C LYS A 31 -1.99 -12.84 -1.99
N VAL A 32 -2.55 -13.22 -0.85
CA VAL A 32 -3.08 -12.26 0.14
C VAL A 32 -1.95 -11.37 0.66
N ALA A 33 -0.81 -11.95 1.03
CA ALA A 33 0.36 -11.17 1.46
C ALA A 33 0.85 -10.19 0.38
N GLY A 34 0.87 -10.59 -0.89
CA GLY A 34 1.22 -9.70 -2.00
C GLY A 34 0.27 -8.51 -2.15
N ILE A 35 -1.04 -8.74 -1.97
CA ILE A 35 -2.04 -7.65 -1.99
C ILE A 35 -1.84 -6.71 -0.81
N LEU A 36 -1.63 -7.24 0.40
CA LEU A 36 -1.35 -6.42 1.59
C LEU A 36 -0.06 -5.60 1.44
N GLN A 37 0.99 -6.20 0.88
CA GLN A 37 2.25 -5.48 0.63
C GLN A 37 2.04 -4.29 -0.32
N SER A 38 1.24 -4.47 -1.38
CA SER A 38 0.89 -3.39 -2.29
C SER A 38 0.08 -2.30 -1.59
N ALA A 39 -0.93 -2.68 -0.80
CA ALA A 39 -1.76 -1.74 -0.05
C ALA A 39 -0.94 -0.90 0.94
N VAL A 40 0.01 -1.52 1.65
CA VAL A 40 0.91 -0.82 2.59
C VAL A 40 1.79 0.17 1.84
N GLY A 41 2.33 -0.21 0.69
CA GLY A 41 3.11 0.69 -0.17
C GLY A 41 2.31 1.93 -0.57
N ILE A 42 1.03 1.76 -0.93
CA ILE A 42 0.14 2.87 -1.30
C ILE A 42 -0.13 3.79 -0.08
N ILE A 43 -0.40 3.23 1.09
CA ILE A 43 -0.64 4.00 2.32
C ILE A 43 0.62 4.80 2.71
N PHE A 44 1.79 4.18 2.63
CA PHE A 44 3.06 4.86 2.90
C PHE A 44 3.25 6.05 1.97
N TRP A 45 2.96 5.87 0.68
CA TRP A 45 3.03 6.93 -0.32
C TRP A 45 2.07 8.08 -0.01
N LEU A 46 0.81 7.77 0.36
CA LEU A 46 -0.18 8.77 0.77
C LEU A 46 0.27 9.60 1.97
N ILE A 47 0.80 8.95 3.01
CA ILE A 47 1.27 9.64 4.22
C ILE A 47 2.47 10.52 3.89
N PHE A 48 3.43 10.01 3.11
CA PHE A 48 4.60 10.77 2.70
C PHE A 48 4.20 12.05 1.94
N PHE A 49 3.30 11.93 0.97
CA PHE A 49 2.81 13.09 0.21
C PHE A 49 2.01 14.07 1.07
N TYR A 50 1.19 13.56 2.00
CA TYR A 50 0.47 14.42 2.92
C TYR A 50 1.42 15.23 3.80
N VAL A 51 2.43 14.58 4.39
CA VAL A 51 3.44 15.24 5.22
C VAL A 51 4.26 16.24 4.41
N ALA A 52 4.72 15.85 3.21
CA ALA A 52 5.46 16.74 2.31
C ALA A 52 4.62 17.97 1.92
N TRP A 53 3.34 17.79 1.59
CA TRP A 53 2.44 18.88 1.27
C TRP A 53 2.22 19.81 2.46
N THR A 54 1.99 19.27 3.67
CA THR A 54 1.83 20.08 4.87
C THR A 54 3.09 20.86 5.22
N LEU A 55 4.28 20.26 5.04
CA LEU A 55 5.56 20.96 5.20
C LEU A 55 5.65 22.16 4.26
N ILE A 56 5.42 21.94 2.97
CA ILE A 56 5.48 23.00 1.95
C ILE A 56 4.45 24.09 2.26
N GLN A 57 3.22 23.73 2.61
CA GLN A 57 2.14 24.68 2.89
C GLN A 57 2.42 25.51 4.15
N ASN A 58 2.98 24.91 5.20
CA ASN A 58 3.32 25.62 6.44
C ASN A 58 4.56 26.51 6.28
N TRP A 59 5.58 26.05 5.55
CA TRP A 59 6.77 26.86 5.24
C TRP A 59 6.46 28.01 4.26
N ALA A 60 5.73 27.73 3.17
CA ALA A 60 5.49 28.69 2.11
C ALA A 60 4.55 29.84 2.51
N ARG A 61 3.70 29.66 3.53
CA ARG A 61 2.73 30.69 3.93
C ARG A 61 3.15 31.54 5.14
N HIS A 62 4.02 31.04 6.01
CA HIS A 62 4.21 31.64 7.34
C HIS A 62 5.60 31.37 7.94
N GLY A 63 6.67 31.38 7.14
CA GLY A 63 8.05 31.18 7.63
C GLY A 63 8.49 32.13 8.77
N ASP A 64 7.82 33.29 8.89
CA ASP A 64 8.07 34.31 9.91
C ASP A 64 7.10 34.23 11.12
N ASP A 65 6.05 33.40 11.04
CA ASP A 65 4.96 33.38 12.03
C ASP A 65 5.10 32.16 12.99
N PRO A 66 5.35 32.36 14.29
CA PRO A 66 5.67 31.28 15.23
C PRO A 66 4.55 30.24 15.39
N LYS A 67 3.30 30.61 15.10
CA LYS A 67 2.15 29.67 15.15
C LYS A 67 2.22 28.62 14.05
N ALA A 68 2.66 28.98 12.84
CA ALA A 68 2.72 28.04 11.72
C ALA A 68 3.89 27.06 11.85
N VAL A 69 5.00 27.50 12.45
CA VAL A 69 6.12 26.62 12.79
C VAL A 69 5.68 25.57 13.81
N THR A 70 4.87 25.96 14.80
CA THR A 70 4.36 25.04 15.83
C THR A 70 3.37 24.02 15.25
N ALA A 71 2.48 24.47 14.35
CA ALA A 71 1.54 23.59 13.64
C ALA A 71 2.25 22.63 12.66
N GLY A 72 3.31 23.10 12.00
CA GLY A 72 4.16 22.25 11.16
C GLY A 72 4.89 21.17 11.96
N LYS A 73 5.38 21.50 13.16
CA LYS A 73 5.99 20.53 14.07
C LYS A 73 5.01 19.46 14.55
N SER A 74 3.77 19.83 14.90
CA SER A 74 2.77 18.83 15.33
C SER A 74 2.37 17.90 14.19
N THR A 75 2.25 18.42 12.97
CA THR A 75 1.89 17.61 11.81
C THR A 75 3.02 16.68 11.37
N LEU A 76 4.27 17.15 11.44
CA LEU A 76 5.46 16.30 11.28
C LEU A 76 5.47 15.15 12.29
N LEU A 77 5.21 15.46 13.57
CA LEU A 77 5.17 14.45 14.63
C LEU A 77 4.05 13.42 14.37
N ALA A 78 2.86 13.88 13.96
CA ALA A 78 1.75 13.01 13.59
C ALA A 78 2.09 12.12 12.38
N GLY A 79 2.79 12.66 11.38
CA GLY A 79 3.30 11.90 10.24
C GLY A 79 4.30 10.83 10.63
N VAL A 80 5.28 11.15 11.48
CA VAL A 80 6.27 10.19 11.99
C VAL A 80 5.61 9.11 12.83
N ILE A 81 4.68 9.47 13.72
CA ILE A 81 3.92 8.51 14.53
C ILE A 81 3.11 7.57 13.62
N GLY A 82 2.45 8.10 12.58
CA GLY A 82 1.73 7.29 11.60
C GLY A 82 2.63 6.29 10.88
N LEU A 83 3.81 6.72 10.45
CA LEU A 83 4.80 5.85 9.81
C LEU A 83 5.33 4.77 10.75
N VAL A 84 5.61 5.10 12.01
CA VAL A 84 6.07 4.14 13.02
C VAL A 84 5.01 3.09 13.30
N ILE A 85 3.75 3.48 13.47
CA ILE A 85 2.64 2.54 13.71
C ILE A 85 2.47 1.60 12.51
N LEU A 86 2.49 2.13 11.29
CA LEU A 86 2.41 1.32 10.06
C LEU A 86 3.58 0.35 9.94
N GLY A 87 4.81 0.81 10.19
CA GLY A 87 5.99 -0.04 10.20
C GLY A 87 5.89 -1.15 11.25
N SER A 88 5.40 -0.83 12.45
CA SER A 88 5.25 -1.79 13.54
C SER A 88 4.18 -2.85 13.25
N LEU A 89 3.04 -2.45 12.67
CA LEU A 89 1.99 -3.37 12.23
C LEU A 89 2.46 -4.25 11.07
N TRP A 90 3.20 -3.69 10.12
CA TRP A 90 3.74 -4.48 9.01
C TRP A 90 4.79 -5.48 9.45
N GLY A 91 5.68 -5.10 10.38
CA GLY A 91 6.64 -6.03 10.99
C GLY A 91 5.96 -7.23 11.62
N LEU A 92 4.82 -7.02 12.30
CA LEU A 92 4.02 -8.11 12.86
C LEU A 92 3.40 -8.99 11.77
N VAL A 93 2.85 -8.40 10.70
CA VAL A 93 2.30 -9.15 9.57
C VAL A 93 3.38 -9.98 8.87
N ALA A 94 4.58 -9.41 8.67
CA ALA A 94 5.71 -10.09 8.07
C ALA A 94 6.21 -11.26 8.95
N PHE A 95 6.26 -11.06 10.27
CA PHE A 95 6.59 -12.11 11.22
C PHE A 95 5.59 -13.26 11.19
N VAL A 96 4.29 -12.96 11.25
CA VAL A 96 3.23 -13.98 11.18
C VAL A 96 3.27 -14.73 9.84
N ARG A 97 3.54 -14.02 8.74
CA ARG A 97 3.71 -14.63 7.42
C ARG A 97 4.89 -15.60 7.39
N ASP A 98 6.02 -15.22 7.97
CA ASP A 98 7.23 -16.05 8.01
C ASP A 98 6.96 -17.35 8.80
N VAL A 99 6.33 -17.22 9.98
CA VAL A 99 5.93 -18.36 10.81
C VAL A 99 4.93 -19.30 10.13
N LEU A 100 4.03 -18.78 9.28
CA LEU A 100 3.02 -19.60 8.59
C LEU A 100 3.49 -20.22 7.28
N LEU A 101 4.50 -19.64 6.62
CA LEU A 101 4.96 -20.08 5.30
C LEU A 101 6.21 -20.95 5.33
N ASN A 102 7.02 -20.82 6.38
CA ASN A 102 8.19 -21.66 6.66
C ASN A 102 7.74 -23.00 7.27
#